data_AF-A0A8T7EVK9-F1
#
_entry.id   AF-A0A8T7EVK9-F1
#
_cell.length_a   1.000
_cell.length_b   1.000
_cell.length_c   1.000
_cell.angle_alpha   90.00
_cell.angle_beta   90.00
_cell.angle_gamma   90.00
#
_symmetry.space_group_name_H-M   'P 1'
#
loop_
_entity.id
_entity.type
_entity.pdbx_description
1 polymer ?
#
loop_
_entity_poly.entity_id
_entity_poly.type
_entity_poly.pdbx_seq_one_letter_code
_entity_poly.pdbx_strand_id
1 'polypeptide(L)'
;MELPLPSNETLVEYSESIPWQMIEDRKRAFNDAVKALADSGSDAPLDLAALSTHVGLPITTYYPDAPAEQGNVFLAEHNGHTFVLGSTVSARYRSGKTPAKAVVPYNFNPSVNHTNLAITDAPTTQMRALGAELELGLLHPDGHGPAESEMQTFIRAYSQHARRIGVTPQIDREACQYQVECHVAPGVGYRSRAHRSTASWRR
;
A
#
# COMPACT_ATOMS: atom_id res chain seq x y z
N MET A 1 10.18 11.51 -15.26
CA MET A 1 9.05 10.75 -14.68
C MET A 1 7.77 11.33 -15.28
N GLU A 2 7.07 10.56 -16.12
CA GLU A 2 5.87 11.02 -16.85
C GLU A 2 4.54 10.66 -16.17
N LEU A 3 4.55 10.23 -14.91
CA LEU A 3 3.32 10.00 -14.14
C LEU A 3 3.39 10.81 -12.84
N PRO A 4 2.89 12.07 -12.83
CA PRO A 4 2.78 12.82 -11.60
C PRO A 4 1.84 12.10 -10.64
N LEU A 5 2.07 12.26 -9.33
CA LEU A 5 1.12 11.81 -8.32
C LEU A 5 -0.26 12.44 -8.59
N PRO A 6 -1.36 11.73 -8.32
CA PRO A 6 -2.70 12.29 -8.52
C PRO A 6 -2.88 13.56 -7.69
N SER A 7 -3.62 14.53 -8.25
CA SER A 7 -3.95 15.76 -7.52
C SER A 7 -4.95 15.47 -6.39
N ASN A 8 -5.06 16.37 -5.42
CA ASN A 8 -6.09 16.28 -4.39
C ASN A 8 -7.50 16.25 -4.98
N GLU A 9 -7.73 16.99 -6.08
CA GLU A 9 -9.02 17.02 -6.78
C GLU A 9 -9.36 15.64 -7.35
N THR A 10 -8.41 14.96 -8.00
CA THR A 10 -8.59 13.59 -8.51
C THR A 10 -8.89 12.60 -7.38
N LEU A 11 -8.23 12.74 -6.23
CA LEU A 11 -8.48 11.87 -5.08
C LEU A 11 -9.87 12.09 -4.45
N VAL A 12 -10.34 13.35 -4.42
CA VAL A 12 -11.69 13.68 -3.94
C VAL A 12 -12.75 13.16 -4.89
N GLU A 13 -12.60 13.37 -6.19
CA GLU A 13 -13.52 12.86 -7.21
C GLU A 13 -13.64 11.33 -7.15
N TYR A 14 -12.51 10.62 -7.05
CA TYR A 14 -12.49 9.17 -6.87
C TYR A 14 -13.19 8.75 -5.56
N SER A 15 -12.98 9.49 -4.47
CA SER A 15 -13.63 9.20 -3.19
C SER A 15 -15.15 9.41 -3.24
N GLU A 16 -15.64 10.32 -4.07
CA GLU A 16 -17.07 10.63 -4.21
C GLU A 16 -17.77 9.67 -5.18
N SER A 17 -17.06 9.14 -6.18
CA SER A 17 -17.63 8.29 -7.22
C SER A 17 -17.92 6.84 -6.78
N ILE A 18 -17.30 6.37 -5.69
CA ILE A 18 -17.51 5.04 -5.14
C ILE A 18 -17.90 5.10 -3.66
N PRO A 19 -19.10 4.61 -3.27
CA PRO A 19 -19.50 4.56 -1.87
C PRO A 19 -18.58 3.65 -1.04
N TRP A 20 -17.99 4.20 0.02
CA TRP A 20 -17.01 3.47 0.84
C TRP A 20 -17.57 2.20 1.48
N GLN A 21 -18.81 2.25 1.98
CA GLN A 21 -19.46 1.11 2.65
C GLN A 21 -19.57 -0.07 1.68
N MET A 22 -19.83 0.23 0.41
CA MET A 22 -19.84 -0.77 -0.64
C MET A 22 -18.45 -1.38 -0.84
N ILE A 23 -17.38 -0.57 -0.93
CA ILE A 23 -16.00 -1.10 -1.05
C ILE A 23 -15.69 -2.06 0.12
N GLU A 24 -15.98 -1.66 1.36
CA GLU A 24 -15.73 -2.48 2.56
C GLU A 24 -16.53 -3.78 2.56
N ASP A 25 -17.82 -3.72 2.20
CA ASP A 25 -18.68 -4.89 2.12
C ASP A 25 -18.19 -5.87 1.04
N ARG A 26 -17.75 -5.36 -0.11
CA ARG A 26 -17.21 -6.18 -1.21
C ARG A 26 -15.85 -6.77 -0.89
N LYS A 27 -14.97 -6.02 -0.23
CA LYS A 27 -13.70 -6.53 0.30
C LYS A 27 -13.91 -7.63 1.32
N ARG A 28 -14.90 -7.48 2.22
CA ARG A 28 -15.25 -8.50 3.21
C ARG A 28 -15.73 -9.77 2.51
N ALA A 29 -16.66 -9.66 1.56
CA ALA A 29 -17.13 -10.80 0.77
C ALA A 29 -15.99 -11.50 0.02
N PHE A 30 -15.07 -10.75 -0.58
CA PHE A 30 -13.88 -11.30 -1.23
C PHE A 30 -12.99 -12.06 -0.24
N ASN A 31 -12.68 -11.45 0.91
CA ASN A 31 -11.82 -12.05 1.93
C ASN A 31 -12.43 -13.32 2.51
N ASP A 32 -13.74 -13.34 2.75
CA ASP A 32 -14.45 -14.51 3.25
C ASP A 32 -14.41 -15.66 2.23
N ALA A 33 -14.63 -15.36 0.94
CA ALA A 33 -14.52 -16.35 -0.13
C ALA A 33 -13.10 -16.90 -0.28
N VAL A 34 -12.08 -16.03 -0.28
CA VAL A 34 -10.68 -16.44 -0.36
C VAL A 34 -10.28 -17.26 0.85
N LYS A 35 -10.76 -16.92 2.05
CA LYS A 35 -10.52 -17.69 3.26
C LYS A 35 -11.14 -19.08 3.19
N ALA A 36 -12.38 -19.21 2.72
CA ALA A 36 -13.02 -20.50 2.50
C ALA A 36 -12.24 -21.37 1.49
N LEU A 37 -11.72 -20.77 0.41
CA LEU A 37 -10.86 -21.45 -0.54
C LEU A 37 -9.52 -21.86 0.10
N ALA A 38 -8.92 -21.00 0.92
CA ALA A 38 -7.69 -21.30 1.64
C ALA A 38 -7.87 -22.49 2.62
N ASP A 39 -9.02 -22.56 3.29
CA ASP A 39 -9.37 -23.64 4.23
C ASP A 39 -9.64 -24.97 3.51
N SER A 40 -10.06 -24.93 2.24
CA SER A 40 -10.23 -26.14 1.40
C SER A 40 -8.91 -26.83 1.05
N GLY A 41 -7.78 -26.12 1.15
CA GLY A 41 -6.46 -26.64 0.81
C GLY A 41 -6.21 -26.84 -0.69
N SER A 42 -7.07 -26.30 -1.56
CA SER A 42 -6.89 -26.39 -3.02
C SER A 42 -5.64 -25.65 -3.49
N ASP A 43 -4.87 -26.30 -4.36
CA ASP A 43 -3.73 -25.73 -5.11
C ASP A 43 -4.14 -25.12 -6.46
N ALA A 44 -5.43 -25.19 -6.81
CA ALA A 44 -5.92 -24.60 -8.04
C ALA A 44 -5.74 -23.06 -8.03
N PRO A 45 -5.53 -22.44 -9.20
CA PRO A 45 -5.64 -21.00 -9.35
C PRO A 45 -6.98 -20.48 -8.83
N LEU A 46 -7.01 -19.22 -8.38
CA LEU A 46 -8.24 -18.58 -7.96
C LEU A 46 -9.20 -18.44 -9.15
N ASP A 47 -10.40 -18.99 -9.01
CA ASP A 47 -11.46 -18.83 -9.99
C ASP A 47 -12.06 -17.42 -9.87
N LEU A 48 -11.56 -16.51 -10.71
CA LEU A 48 -12.00 -15.11 -10.72
C LEU A 48 -13.47 -14.97 -11.13
N ALA A 49 -14.02 -15.88 -11.95
CA ALA A 49 -15.41 -15.83 -12.35
C ALA A 49 -16.35 -16.19 -11.18
N ALA A 50 -15.98 -17.23 -10.42
CA ALA A 50 -16.69 -17.59 -9.20
C ALA A 50 -16.59 -16.49 -8.14
N LEU A 51 -15.40 -15.91 -7.94
CA LEU A 51 -15.20 -14.79 -7.03
C LEU A 51 -15.99 -13.56 -7.46
N SER A 52 -16.04 -13.24 -8.76
CA SER A 52 -16.81 -12.12 -9.30
C SER A 52 -18.30 -12.28 -9.00
N THR A 53 -18.82 -13.51 -9.19
CA THR A 53 -20.21 -13.83 -8.89
C THR A 53 -20.51 -13.72 -7.39
N HIS A 54 -19.61 -14.19 -6.54
CA HIS A 54 -19.77 -14.14 -5.09
C HIS A 54 -19.72 -12.70 -4.54
N VAL A 55 -18.76 -11.90 -5.01
CA VAL A 55 -18.60 -10.50 -4.59
C VAL A 55 -19.68 -9.61 -5.19
N GLY A 56 -20.20 -9.96 -6.37
CA GLY A 56 -21.19 -9.18 -7.11
C GLY A 56 -20.57 -8.01 -7.88
N LEU A 57 -19.27 -8.09 -8.20
CA LEU A 57 -18.54 -7.13 -9.03
C LEU A 57 -17.57 -7.88 -9.95
N PRO A 58 -17.25 -7.37 -11.14
CA PRO A 58 -16.19 -7.92 -11.97
C PRO A 58 -14.86 -7.88 -11.22
N ILE A 59 -14.19 -9.04 -11.12
CA ILE A 59 -12.85 -9.15 -10.55
C ILE A 59 -11.86 -9.48 -11.66
N THR A 60 -10.81 -8.67 -11.75
CA THR A 60 -9.73 -8.83 -12.71
C THR A 60 -8.38 -8.84 -11.99
N THR A 61 -7.31 -9.09 -12.75
CA THR A 61 -5.94 -8.97 -12.27
C THR A 61 -5.21 -7.86 -13.01
N TYR A 62 -4.33 -7.15 -12.31
CA TYR A 62 -3.52 -6.08 -12.93
C TYR A 62 -2.60 -6.60 -14.04
N TYR A 63 -2.08 -7.82 -13.91
CA TYR A 63 -1.35 -8.52 -14.98
C TYR A 63 -2.18 -9.71 -15.50
N PRO A 64 -3.07 -9.53 -16.49
CA PRO A 64 -4.00 -10.59 -16.94
C PRO A 64 -3.30 -11.79 -17.59
N ASP A 65 -2.17 -11.55 -18.26
CA ASP A 65 -1.40 -12.59 -18.94
C ASP A 65 -0.32 -13.22 -18.04
N ALA A 66 -0.24 -12.80 -16.77
CA ALA A 66 0.74 -13.34 -15.84
C ALA A 66 0.43 -14.80 -15.49
N PRO A 67 1.41 -15.73 -15.63
CA PRO A 67 1.27 -17.10 -15.18
C PRO A 67 0.92 -17.19 -13.68
N ALA A 68 0.27 -18.29 -13.27
CA ALA A 68 -0.20 -18.47 -11.88
C ALA A 68 0.95 -18.49 -10.85
N GLU A 69 2.18 -18.74 -11.28
CA GLU A 69 3.38 -18.71 -10.45
C GLU A 69 3.90 -17.29 -10.20
N GLN A 70 3.43 -16.28 -10.94
CA GLN A 70 3.82 -14.89 -10.74
C GLN A 70 2.96 -14.18 -9.68
N GLY A 71 3.46 -13.04 -9.19
CA GLY A 71 2.70 -12.18 -8.30
C GLY A 71 1.66 -11.38 -9.09
N ASN A 72 0.56 -11.02 -8.45
CA ASN A 72 -0.49 -10.24 -9.10
C ASN A 72 -1.29 -9.42 -8.10
N VAL A 73 -2.07 -8.48 -8.61
CA VAL A 73 -2.98 -7.62 -7.84
C VAL A 73 -4.40 -7.91 -8.32
N PHE A 74 -5.31 -8.22 -7.39
CA PHE A 74 -6.72 -8.46 -7.65
C PHE A 74 -7.49 -7.16 -7.53
N LEU A 75 -8.26 -6.84 -8.57
CA LEU A 75 -8.97 -5.58 -8.73
C LEU A 75 -10.47 -5.88 -8.84
N ALA A 76 -11.30 -5.04 -8.23
CA ALA A 76 -12.72 -4.95 -8.56
C ALA A 76 -13.00 -3.63 -9.29
N GLU A 77 -14.02 -3.63 -10.13
CA GLU A 77 -14.49 -2.43 -10.82
C GLU A 77 -15.90 -2.04 -10.38
N HIS A 78 -16.11 -0.75 -10.14
CA HIS A 78 -17.42 -0.15 -9.92
C HIS A 78 -17.50 1.23 -10.55
N ASN A 79 -18.54 1.51 -11.34
CA ASN A 79 -18.74 2.78 -12.05
C ASN A 79 -17.52 3.24 -12.87
N GLY A 80 -16.81 2.32 -13.52
CA GLY A 80 -15.60 2.63 -14.30
C GLY A 80 -14.35 2.93 -13.47
N HIS A 81 -14.41 2.76 -12.14
CA HIS A 81 -13.28 2.92 -11.25
C HIS A 81 -12.86 1.58 -10.65
N THR A 82 -11.55 1.32 -10.67
CA THR A 82 -10.97 0.11 -10.09
C THR A 82 -10.50 0.35 -8.67
N PHE A 83 -10.68 -0.64 -7.81
CA PHE A 83 -10.10 -0.66 -6.46
C PHE A 83 -9.48 -2.03 -6.15
N VAL A 84 -8.46 -2.03 -5.30
CA VAL A 84 -7.70 -3.23 -4.98
C VAL A 84 -8.42 -4.05 -3.91
N LEU A 85 -8.57 -5.35 -4.16
CA LEU A 85 -9.11 -6.32 -3.22
C LEU A 85 -8.00 -7.02 -2.41
N GLY A 86 -6.90 -7.32 -3.07
CA GLY A 86 -5.77 -8.02 -2.49
C GLY A 86 -4.64 -8.19 -3.49
N SER A 87 -3.56 -8.83 -3.05
CA SER A 87 -2.46 -9.20 -3.93
C SER A 87 -1.91 -10.57 -3.56
N THR A 88 -1.18 -11.19 -4.48
CA THR A 88 -0.35 -12.36 -4.20
C THR A 88 1.06 -12.09 -4.66
N VAL A 89 2.02 -12.66 -3.95
CA VAL A 89 3.42 -12.72 -4.40
C VAL A 89 3.61 -13.89 -5.36
N SER A 90 4.74 -13.90 -6.07
CA SER A 90 5.14 -15.04 -6.90
C SER A 90 5.41 -16.29 -6.06
N ALA A 91 5.27 -17.47 -6.67
CA ALA A 91 5.41 -18.77 -6.03
C ALA A 91 6.71 -18.92 -5.21
N ARG A 92 7.81 -18.33 -5.69
CA ARG A 92 9.10 -18.30 -4.98
C ARG A 92 9.04 -17.69 -3.57
N TYR A 93 8.08 -16.79 -3.33
CA TYR A 93 7.89 -16.12 -2.03
C TYR A 93 6.66 -16.62 -1.26
N ARG A 94 5.89 -17.56 -1.80
CA ARG A 94 4.70 -18.10 -1.12
C ARG A 94 5.06 -19.06 0.02
N SER A 95 6.32 -19.52 0.10
CA SER A 95 6.78 -20.47 1.13
C SER A 95 5.93 -21.75 1.19
N GLY A 96 5.59 -22.31 0.02
CA GLY A 96 4.76 -23.51 -0.10
C GLY A 96 3.26 -23.31 0.19
N LYS A 97 2.81 -22.07 0.43
CA LYS A 97 1.38 -21.77 0.56
C LYS A 97 0.66 -21.97 -0.78
N THR A 98 -0.55 -22.53 -0.70
CA THR A 98 -1.47 -22.62 -1.84
C THR A 98 -1.82 -21.21 -2.36
N PRO A 99 -2.28 -21.06 -3.61
CA PRO A 99 -2.61 -19.75 -4.18
C PRO A 99 -3.57 -18.93 -3.30
N ALA A 100 -4.64 -19.54 -2.78
CA ALA A 100 -5.59 -18.86 -1.91
C ALA A 100 -4.97 -18.43 -0.56
N LYS A 101 -4.11 -19.26 0.04
CA LYS A 101 -3.37 -18.92 1.28
C LYS A 101 -2.32 -17.83 1.08
N ALA A 102 -1.89 -17.60 -0.17
CA ALA A 102 -0.90 -16.59 -0.52
C ALA A 102 -1.53 -15.21 -0.82
N VAL A 103 -2.85 -15.11 -0.89
CA VAL A 103 -3.53 -13.83 -1.03
C VAL A 103 -3.39 -13.03 0.25
N VAL A 104 -2.87 -11.81 0.12
CA VAL A 104 -2.83 -10.79 1.15
C VAL A 104 -3.97 -9.80 0.87
N PRO A 105 -4.98 -9.70 1.75
CA PRO A 105 -6.04 -8.71 1.62
C PRO A 105 -5.52 -7.28 1.58
N TYR A 106 -6.13 -6.44 0.73
CA TYR A 106 -5.78 -5.03 0.65
C TYR A 106 -6.61 -4.21 1.63
N ASN A 107 -6.00 -3.89 2.77
CA ASN A 107 -6.64 -3.18 3.89
C ASN A 107 -6.61 -1.66 3.77
N PHE A 108 -6.10 -1.10 2.66
CA PHE A 108 -6.11 0.34 2.44
C PHE A 108 -7.34 0.74 1.62
N ASN A 109 -8.04 1.78 2.06
CA ASN A 109 -9.22 2.30 1.37
C ASN A 109 -8.86 3.62 0.68
N PRO A 110 -8.74 3.65 -0.66
CA PRO A 110 -8.33 4.86 -1.39
C PRO A 110 -9.33 6.01 -1.26
N SER A 111 -10.59 5.73 -0.90
CA SER A 111 -11.59 6.76 -0.60
C SER A 111 -11.42 7.35 0.80
N VAL A 112 -10.62 6.75 1.69
CA VAL A 112 -10.27 7.36 2.98
C VAL A 112 -9.13 8.35 2.73
N ASN A 113 -9.43 9.63 2.86
CA ASN A 113 -8.45 10.70 2.73
C ASN A 113 -8.58 11.68 3.90
N HIS A 114 -7.66 12.64 3.98
CA HIS A 114 -7.57 13.55 5.11
C HIS A 114 -8.83 14.39 5.38
N THR A 115 -9.78 14.51 4.44
CA THR A 115 -11.00 15.31 4.58
C THR A 115 -12.19 14.50 5.13
N ASN A 116 -12.20 13.17 5.03
CA ASN A 116 -13.31 12.32 5.48
C ASN A 116 -12.96 11.32 6.59
N LEU A 117 -11.76 11.44 7.18
CA LEU A 117 -11.31 10.65 8.32
C LEU A 117 -12.29 10.63 9.49
N ALA A 118 -12.95 11.75 9.79
CA ALA A 118 -13.91 11.84 10.90
C ALA A 118 -15.14 10.94 10.71
N ILE A 119 -15.42 10.53 9.48
CA ILE A 119 -16.57 9.69 9.10
C ILE A 119 -16.19 8.20 9.09
N THR A 120 -14.88 7.91 9.00
CA THR A 120 -14.32 6.56 8.90
C THR A 120 -13.56 6.16 10.16
N ASP A 121 -13.63 7.01 11.21
CA ASP A 121 -12.95 6.80 12.46
C ASP A 121 -13.57 5.64 13.26
N ALA A 122 -12.73 4.86 13.93
CA ALA A 122 -13.22 3.82 14.83
C ALA A 122 -13.71 4.50 16.12
N PRO A 123 -14.97 4.31 16.55
CA PRO A 123 -15.57 5.09 17.64
C PRO A 123 -14.86 4.91 18.99
N THR A 124 -14.00 3.89 19.13
CA THR A 124 -13.28 3.54 20.35
C THR A 124 -11.86 4.11 20.43
N THR A 125 -11.25 4.54 19.32
CA THR A 125 -9.80 4.80 19.25
C THR A 125 -9.51 6.14 18.60
N GLN A 126 -9.81 7.23 19.31
CA GLN A 126 -9.70 8.62 18.80
C GLN A 126 -8.26 9.08 18.52
N MET A 127 -7.24 8.35 18.99
CA MET A 127 -5.84 8.71 18.81
C MET A 127 -5.04 7.49 18.34
N ARG A 128 -4.68 7.46 17.06
CA ARG A 128 -3.79 6.45 16.50
C ARG A 128 -2.38 7.02 16.41
N ALA A 129 -1.46 6.43 17.16
CA ALA A 129 -0.04 6.59 16.89
C ALA A 129 0.29 5.67 15.70
N LEU A 130 0.72 6.25 14.58
CA LEU A 130 1.08 5.51 13.38
C LEU A 130 2.57 5.63 13.15
N GLY A 131 3.30 4.53 13.35
CA GLY A 131 4.65 4.35 12.80
C GLY A 131 4.55 3.72 11.41
N ALA A 132 5.58 3.93 10.60
CA ALA A 132 5.69 3.29 9.30
C ALA A 132 7.10 2.75 9.10
N GLU A 133 7.18 1.55 8.54
CA GLU A 133 8.41 0.94 8.04
C GLU A 133 8.32 0.90 6.52
N LEU A 134 9.32 1.46 5.85
CA LEU A 134 9.39 1.55 4.40
C LEU A 134 10.65 0.86 3.91
N GLU A 135 10.50 -0.30 3.29
CA GLU A 135 11.59 -0.99 2.61
C GLU A 135 11.68 -0.54 1.14
N LEU A 136 12.88 -0.15 0.70
CA LEU A 136 13.12 0.39 -0.63
C LEU A 136 14.35 -0.25 -1.27
N GLY A 137 14.23 -0.61 -2.54
CA GLY A 137 15.37 -0.99 -3.39
C GLY A 137 16.04 0.25 -3.99
N LEU A 138 17.36 0.33 -3.89
CA LEU A 138 18.19 1.38 -4.46
C LEU A 138 18.87 0.87 -5.72
N LEU A 139 18.70 1.59 -6.83
CA LEU A 139 19.34 1.30 -8.11
C LEU A 139 19.87 2.59 -8.72
N HIS A 140 20.95 2.47 -9.48
CA HIS A 140 21.42 3.55 -10.34
C HIS A 140 20.48 3.74 -11.55
N PRO A 141 20.51 4.89 -12.25
CA PRO A 141 19.62 5.16 -13.39
C PRO A 141 19.70 4.16 -14.55
N ASP A 142 20.84 3.47 -14.68
CA ASP A 142 21.10 2.41 -15.65
C ASP A 142 20.71 1.01 -15.14
N GLY A 143 20.18 0.91 -13.92
CA GLY A 143 19.66 -0.32 -13.31
C GLY A 143 20.68 -1.16 -12.56
N HIS A 144 21.96 -0.76 -12.48
CA HIS A 144 22.92 -1.50 -11.67
C HIS A 144 22.74 -1.24 -10.17
N GLY A 145 23.11 -2.23 -9.34
CA GLY A 145 23.03 -2.14 -7.89
C GLY A 145 24.14 -1.26 -7.30
N PRO A 146 23.87 -0.55 -6.19
CA PRO A 146 24.86 0.29 -5.53
C PRO A 146 25.93 -0.53 -4.81
N ALA A 147 27.12 0.06 -4.68
CA ALA A 147 28.15 -0.40 -3.74
C ALA A 147 27.81 0.00 -2.29
N GLU A 148 28.41 -0.67 -1.31
CA GLU A 148 28.15 -0.40 0.12
C GLU A 148 28.47 1.06 0.51
N SER A 149 29.54 1.66 -0.03
CA SER A 149 29.87 3.06 0.23
C SER A 149 28.82 4.04 -0.32
N GLU A 150 28.15 3.67 -1.41
CA GLU A 150 27.07 4.45 -2.01
C GLU A 150 25.79 4.32 -1.17
N MET A 151 25.48 3.10 -0.69
CA MET A 151 24.40 2.84 0.25
C MET A 151 24.52 3.70 1.52
N GLN A 152 25.70 3.68 2.15
CA GLN A 152 25.96 4.49 3.36
C GLN A 152 25.87 5.99 3.08
N THR A 153 26.20 6.43 1.86
CA THR A 153 26.05 7.82 1.44
C THR A 153 24.58 8.20 1.28
N PHE A 154 23.77 7.35 0.66
CA PHE A 154 22.32 7.52 0.57
C PHE A 154 21.67 7.61 1.97
N ILE A 155 21.95 6.63 2.83
CA ILE A 155 21.39 6.55 4.20
C ILE A 155 21.65 7.84 4.96
N ARG A 156 22.90 8.32 4.94
CA ARG A 156 23.30 9.57 5.59
C ARG A 156 22.61 10.78 4.99
N ALA A 157 22.62 10.91 3.65
CA ALA A 157 22.06 12.07 2.96
C ALA A 157 20.55 12.18 3.17
N TYR A 158 19.84 11.06 3.04
CA TYR A 158 18.40 11.00 3.28
C TYR A 158 18.06 11.36 4.73
N SER A 159 18.73 10.73 5.70
CA SER A 159 18.51 11.00 7.12
C SER A 159 18.73 12.47 7.47
N GLN A 160 19.79 13.08 6.92
CA GLN A 160 20.07 14.51 7.11
C GLN A 160 19.01 15.41 6.47
N HIS A 161 18.54 15.07 5.27
CA HIS A 161 17.51 15.84 4.59
C HIS A 161 16.16 15.75 5.32
N ALA A 162 15.75 14.55 5.71
CA ALA A 162 14.53 14.32 6.48
C ALA A 162 14.51 15.11 7.80
N ARG A 163 15.64 15.12 8.53
CA ARG A 163 15.77 15.89 9.78
C ARG A 163 15.55 17.39 9.57
N ARG A 164 16.00 17.94 8.44
CA ARG A 164 15.80 19.37 8.11
C ARG A 164 14.33 19.73 7.87
N ILE A 165 13.51 18.77 7.46
CA ILE A 165 12.06 18.97 7.26
C ILE A 165 11.24 18.52 8.48
N GLY A 166 11.90 18.24 9.61
CA GLY A 166 11.25 17.88 10.88
C GLY A 166 10.85 16.42 11.00
N VAL A 167 11.34 15.54 10.12
CA VAL A 167 11.15 14.08 10.20
C VAL A 167 12.44 13.45 10.68
N THR A 168 12.37 12.55 11.66
CA THR A 168 13.55 11.91 12.26
C THR A 168 13.55 10.41 11.95
N PRO A 169 13.67 10.00 10.67
CA PRO A 169 13.67 8.59 10.34
C PRO A 169 14.95 7.92 10.83
N GLN A 170 14.83 6.65 11.19
CA GLN A 170 15.98 5.75 11.30
C GLN A 170 16.05 4.94 10.01
N ILE A 171 17.21 4.94 9.35
CA ILE A 171 17.38 4.26 8.07
C ILE A 171 18.50 3.25 8.21
N ASP A 172 18.16 2.00 7.97
CA ASP A 172 19.02 0.85 8.20
C ASP A 172 19.23 0.04 6.91
N ARG A 173 20.29 -0.77 6.93
CA ARG A 173 20.65 -1.66 5.84
C ARG A 173 19.89 -2.98 5.99
N GLU A 174 19.22 -3.41 4.92
CA GLU A 174 18.44 -4.66 4.90
C GLU A 174 19.23 -5.86 4.35
N ALA A 175 18.68 -7.07 4.49
CA ALA A 175 19.35 -8.32 4.11
C ALA A 175 19.68 -8.40 2.61
N CYS A 176 18.85 -7.83 1.73
CA CYS A 176 19.10 -7.83 0.28
C CYS A 176 20.16 -6.80 -0.10
N GLN A 177 21.10 -7.09 -1.02
CA GLN A 177 22.29 -6.27 -1.30
C GLN A 177 22.00 -4.77 -1.62
N TYR A 178 20.83 -4.46 -2.15
CA TYR A 178 20.45 -3.13 -2.63
C TYR A 178 19.27 -2.53 -1.85
N GLN A 179 18.95 -3.03 -0.66
CA GLN A 179 17.75 -2.65 0.07
C GLN A 179 18.05 -1.81 1.31
N VAL A 180 17.23 -0.80 1.58
CA VAL A 180 17.24 -0.06 2.86
C VAL A 180 15.86 -0.10 3.47
N GLU A 181 15.80 -0.01 4.78
CA GLU A 181 14.56 0.15 5.53
C GLU A 181 14.56 1.52 6.22
N CYS A 182 13.45 2.24 6.11
CA CYS A 182 13.23 3.54 6.74
C CYS A 182 12.11 3.41 7.77
N HIS A 183 12.48 3.54 9.05
CA HIS A 183 11.58 3.59 10.19
C HIS A 183 11.20 5.04 10.45
N VAL A 184 9.90 5.35 10.31
CA VAL A 184 9.33 6.63 10.70
C VAL A 184 8.66 6.46 12.07
N ALA A 185 9.20 7.17 13.06
CA ALA A 185 8.68 7.15 14.42
C ALA A 185 7.17 7.48 14.47
N PRO A 186 6.41 6.91 15.41
CA PRO A 186 4.97 7.09 15.45
C PRO A 186 4.54 8.56 15.51
N GLY A 187 3.77 8.99 14.51
CA GLY A 187 3.08 10.28 14.52
C GLY A 187 1.71 10.15 15.17
N VAL A 188 1.30 11.16 15.95
CA VAL A 188 -0.06 11.22 16.52
C VAL A 188 -1.00 11.91 15.53
N GLY A 189 -1.92 11.14 14.95
CA GLY A 189 -2.88 11.62 13.95
C GLY A 189 -2.25 11.99 12.61
N TYR A 190 -3.08 12.40 11.65
CA TYR A 190 -2.64 12.70 10.28
C TYR A 190 -2.03 14.10 10.10
N ARG A 191 -2.09 14.95 11.15
CA ARG A 191 -1.42 16.25 11.19
C ARG A 191 -0.10 16.14 11.92
N SER A 192 0.94 15.67 11.23
CA SER A 192 2.29 16.14 11.54
C SER A 192 2.33 17.64 11.24
N ARG A 193 2.13 18.47 12.28
CA ARG A 193 2.49 19.88 12.18
C ARG A 193 4.01 19.94 12.09
N ALA A 194 4.55 19.98 10.88
CA ALA A 194 5.80 20.69 10.68
C ALA A 194 5.55 22.11 11.21
N HIS A 195 6.10 22.41 12.39
CA HIS A 195 5.99 23.71 13.00
C HIS A 195 6.70 24.70 12.06
N ARG A 196 5.96 25.29 11.12
CA ARG A 196 6.41 26.49 10.42
C ARG A 196 6.51 27.55 11.52
N SER A 197 7.70 27.74 12.07
CA SER A 197 8.02 28.98 12.75
C SER A 197 7.83 30.09 11.73
N THR A 198 6.69 30.76 11.77
CA THR A 198 6.56 32.09 11.19
C THR A 198 7.43 33.02 12.03
N ALA A 199 8.75 32.95 11.83
CA ALA A 199 9.63 34.02 12.22
C ALA A 199 9.33 35.18 11.27
N SER A 200 8.43 36.07 11.70
CA SER A 200 8.31 37.38 11.12
C SER A 200 9.66 38.07 11.27
N TRP A 201 10.43 38.17 10.19
CA TRP A 201 11.48 39.16 10.11
C TRP A 201 10.80 40.52 10.00
N ARG A 202 10.63 41.18 11.15
CA ARG A 202 10.39 42.61 11.24
C ARG A 202 11.68 43.28 11.70
N ARG A 203 12.07 44.25 10.88
CA ARG A 203 13.21 45.18 10.94
C ARG A 203 14.50 44.64 10.36
#